data_AF-A0A431L3Z3-F1
#
_entry.id   AF-A0A431L3Z3-F1
#
_cell.length_a   1.000
_cell.length_b   1.000
_cell.length_c   1.000
_cell.angle_alpha   90.00
_cell.angle_beta   90.00
_cell.angle_gamma   90.00
#
_symmetry.space_group_name_H-M   'P 1'
#
loop_
_entity.id
_entity.type
_entity.pdbx_description
1 polymer ?
#
loop_
_entity_poly.entity_id
_entity_poly.type
_entity_poly.pdbx_seq_one_letter_code
_entity_poly.pdbx_strand_id
1 'polypeptide(L)' 'MTKMVSHCQICRRELALDDDPLSIDCGGDCWGCIGPIEAELGDVQALARVRAEFAPGLRPGWTEPTKLLD' A
#
# COMPACT_ATOMS: atom_id res chain seq x y z
N MET A 1 -8.77 26.67 -2.44
CA MET A 1 -9.33 25.39 -1.98
C MET A 1 -8.28 24.78 -1.07
N THR A 2 -8.51 24.78 0.25
CA THR A 2 -7.61 24.13 1.21
C THR A 2 -7.72 22.62 0.99
N LYS A 3 -6.62 21.96 0.60
CA LYS A 3 -6.53 20.50 0.49
C LYS A 3 -6.88 19.93 1.86
N MET A 4 -7.96 19.15 1.96
CA MET A 4 -8.34 18.52 3.23
C MET A 4 -7.38 17.37 3.47
N VAL A 5 -6.52 17.54 4.46
CA VAL A 5 -5.51 16.54 4.81
C VAL A 5 -6.18 15.38 5.53
N SER A 6 -6.27 14.21 4.87
CA SER A 6 -6.73 12.95 5.48
C SER A 6 -5.53 12.10 5.90
N HIS A 7 -5.72 11.21 6.87
CA HIS A 7 -4.67 10.32 7.38
C HIS A 7 -5.17 8.88 7.39
N CYS A 8 -4.29 7.94 7.05
CA CYS A 8 -4.52 6.51 7.14
C CYS A 8 -5.00 6.13 8.55
N GLN A 9 -6.04 5.31 8.65
CA GLN A 9 -6.58 4.86 9.92
C GLN A 9 -5.69 3.79 10.58
N ILE A 10 -4.91 3.04 9.80
CA ILE A 10 -3.97 2.03 10.29
C ILE A 10 -2.64 2.63 10.79
N CYS A 11 -1.94 3.39 9.95
CA CYS A 11 -0.57 3.84 10.23
C CYS A 11 -0.41 5.34 10.44
N ARG A 12 -1.51 6.11 10.35
CA ARG A 12 -1.52 7.58 10.49
C ARG A 12 -0.66 8.34 9.46
N ARG A 13 -0.22 7.70 8.37
CA ARG A 13 0.38 8.40 7.22
C ARG A 13 -0.62 9.39 6.61
N GLU A 14 -0.16 10.59 6.27
CA GLU A 14 -0.93 11.56 5.49
C GLU A 14 -1.28 10.99 4.09
N LEU A 15 -2.52 11.17 3.65
CA LEU A 15 -3.03 10.59 2.41
C LEU A 15 -2.99 11.58 1.24
N ALA A 16 -2.98 11.04 0.02
CA ALA A 16 -3.01 11.78 -1.23
C ALA A 16 -1.86 12.80 -1.37
N LEU A 17 -0.67 12.41 -0.93
CA LEU A 17 0.57 13.13 -1.20
C LEU A 17 1.06 12.75 -2.60
N ASP A 18 1.31 13.76 -3.44
CA ASP A 18 1.66 13.54 -4.85
C ASP A 18 3.06 12.93 -5.01
N ASP A 19 3.92 13.08 -4.01
CA ASP A 19 5.30 12.58 -3.95
C ASP A 19 5.47 11.28 -3.14
N ASP A 20 4.42 10.81 -2.46
CA ASP A 20 4.41 9.51 -1.77
C ASP A 20 3.40 8.57 -2.46
N PRO A 21 3.84 7.70 -3.37
CA PRO A 21 2.95 6.74 -4.04
C PRO A 21 2.31 5.73 -3.08
N LEU A 22 2.82 5.57 -1.86
CA LEU A 22 2.21 4.73 -0.84
C LEU A 22 1.16 5.47 0.01
N SER A 23 0.94 6.76 -0.23
CA SER A 23 -0.07 7.58 0.43
C SER A 23 -1.43 7.59 -0.28
N ILE A 24 -1.56 6.92 -1.43
CA ILE A 24 -2.81 6.86 -2.19
C ILE A 24 -3.94 6.45 -1.26
N ASP A 25 -5.01 7.23 -1.28
CA ASP A 25 -6.20 7.02 -0.45
C ASP A 25 -7.02 5.85 -1.01
N CYS A 26 -7.02 4.74 -0.27
CA CYS A 26 -7.79 3.53 -0.55
C CYS A 26 -9.09 3.49 0.28
N GLY A 27 -9.73 4.64 0.52
CA GLY A 27 -10.98 4.74 1.27
C GLY A 27 -10.79 5.03 2.75
N GLY A 28 -9.77 5.80 3.11
CA GLY A 28 -9.40 6.16 4.49
C GLY A 28 -8.11 5.50 4.96
N ASP A 29 -7.58 4.54 4.21
CA ASP A 29 -6.29 3.89 4.47
C ASP A 29 -5.32 4.08 3.31
N CYS A 30 -4.02 4.11 3.61
CA CYS A 30 -3.03 4.32 2.58
C CYS A 30 -2.75 3.01 1.82
N TRP A 31 -2.43 3.13 0.53
CA TRP A 31 -1.96 2.02 -0.29
C TRP A 31 -0.74 1.28 0.31
N GLY A 32 0.07 1.99 1.09
CA GLY A 32 1.14 1.40 1.89
C GLY A 32 0.67 0.27 2.81
N CYS A 33 -0.48 0.44 3.46
CA CYS A 33 -1.11 -0.57 4.33
C CYS A 33 -1.99 -1.55 3.55
N ILE A 34 -2.87 -1.03 2.69
CA ILE A 34 -3.87 -1.86 2.01
C ILE A 34 -3.23 -2.82 0.99
N GLY A 35 -2.24 -2.38 0.23
CA GLY A 35 -1.61 -3.22 -0.80
C GLY A 35 -1.08 -4.56 -0.27
N PRO A 36 -0.24 -4.58 0.80
CA PRO A 36 0.21 -5.83 1.41
C PRO A 36 -0.93 -6.67 1.99
N ILE A 37 -1.92 -6.05 2.64
CA ILE A 37 -3.08 -6.77 3.19
C ILE A 37 -3.86 -7.48 2.08
N GLU A 38 -4.16 -6.78 0.98
CA GLU A 38 -4.85 -7.36 -0.17
C GLU A 38 -4.00 -8.46 -0.84
N ALA A 39 -2.69 -8.25 -0.97
CA ALA A 39 -1.76 -9.26 -1.50
C ALA A 39 -1.72 -10.52 -0.62
N GLU A 40 -1.72 -10.37 0.71
CA GLU A 40 -1.78 -11.49 1.68
C GLU A 40 -3.12 -12.23 1.63
N LEU A 41 -4.21 -11.52 1.30
CA LEU A 41 -5.54 -12.08 1.10
C LEU A 41 -5.74 -12.74 -0.28
N GLY A 42 -4.74 -12.67 -1.16
CA GLY A 42 -4.74 -13.35 -2.46
C GLY A 42 -5.17 -12.49 -3.65
N ASP A 43 -5.24 -11.16 -3.50
CA ASP A 43 -5.43 -10.28 -4.65
C ASP A 43 -4.17 -10.25 -5.52
N VAL A 44 -4.27 -10.82 -6.72
CA VAL A 44 -3.18 -10.95 -7.68
C VAL A 44 -2.71 -9.59 -8.22
N GLN A 45 -3.62 -8.62 -8.37
CA GLN A 45 -3.27 -7.29 -8.85
C GLN A 45 -2.53 -6.51 -7.76
N ALA A 46 -3.02 -6.60 -6.51
CA ALA A 46 -2.35 -6.00 -5.38
C ALA A 46 -0.95 -6.59 -5.20
N LEU A 47 -0.82 -7.92 -5.27
CA LEU A 47 0.48 -8.59 -5.20
C LEU A 47 1.43 -8.15 -6.32
N ALA A 48 0.97 -8.13 -7.57
CA ALA A 48 1.81 -7.72 -8.70
C ALA A 48 2.33 -6.29 -8.52
N ARG A 49 1.47 -5.39 -8.04
CA ARG A 49 1.83 -4.00 -7.76
C ARG A 49 2.79 -3.88 -6.58
N VAL A 50 2.53 -4.58 -5.47
CA VAL A 50 3.41 -4.60 -4.29
C VAL A 50 4.80 -5.15 -4.64
N ARG A 51 4.89 -6.18 -5.49
CA ARG A 51 6.17 -6.68 -6.03
C ARG A 51 6.90 -5.63 -6.86
N ALA A 52 6.18 -4.92 -7.75
CA ALA A 52 6.75 -3.86 -8.55
C ALA A 52 7.25 -2.66 -7.70
N GLU A 53 6.64 -2.42 -6.54
CA GLU A 53 7.06 -1.41 -5.57
C GLU A 53 8.23 -1.90 -4.70
N PHE A 54 8.27 -3.19 -4.37
CA PHE A 54 9.36 -3.78 -3.61
C PHE A 54 10.68 -3.81 -4.40
N ALA A 55 10.65 -4.15 -5.69
CA ALA A 55 11.84 -4.25 -6.54
C ALA A 55 12.75 -2.99 -6.52
N PRO A 56 12.24 -1.75 -6.63
CA PRO A 56 13.01 -0.51 -6.46
C PRO A 56 13.21 -0.07 -5.00
N GLY A 57 12.74 -0.84 -4.02
CA GLY A 57 12.95 -0.57 -2.59
C GLY A 57 11.92 0.34 -1.93
N LEU A 58 10.77 0.63 -2.55
CA LEU A 58 9.73 1.48 -1.94
C LEU A 58 9.12 0.84 -0.68
N ARG A 59 9.21 -0.48 -0.54
CA ARG A 59 8.64 -1.24 0.59
C ARG A 59 9.72 -1.92 1.42
N PRO A 60 10.51 -1.18 2.20
CA PRO A 60 11.55 -1.77 3.03
C PRO A 60 10.92 -2.75 4.03
N GLY A 61 11.46 -3.97 4.09
CA GLY A 61 11.01 -5.01 5.01
C GLY A 61 9.74 -5.76 4.60
N TRP A 62 9.16 -5.48 3.43
CA TRP A 62 8.09 -6.33 2.89
C TRP A 62 8.66 -7.70 2.48
N THR A 63 7.91 -8.76 2.78
CA THR A 63 8.22 -10.13 2.37
C THR A 63 7.04 -10.67 1.58
N GLU A 64 7.33 -11.42 0.54
CA GLU A 64 6.30 -12.01 -0.31
C GLU A 64 5.44 -13.03 0.48
N PRO A 65 4.09 -12.94 0.41
CA PRO A 65 3.22 -13.90 1.07
C PRO A 65 3.39 -15.30 0.48
N THR A 66 3.61 -16.31 1.32
CA THR A 66 3.84 -17.71 0.93
C THR A 66 2.56 -18.47 0.51
N LYS A 67 1.37 -17.90 0.73
CA LYS A 67 0.06 -18.59 0.57
C LYS A 67 -0.40 -18.84 -0.87
N LEU A 68 0.40 -18.56 -1.90
CA LEU A 68 0.03 -18.80 -3.30
C LEU A 68 0.46 -20.18 -3.83
N LEU A 69 0.83 -21.10 -2.93
CA LEU A 69 1.40 -22.41 -3.27
C LEU A 69 0.55 -23.62 -2.80
N ASP A 70 -0.71 -23.42 -2.40
CA ASP A 70 -1.62 -24.54 -2.09
C ASP A 70 -2.63 -24.79 -3.23
#